data_AF-A0A7Y3I3K2-F1
#
_entry.id   AF-A0A7Y3I3K2-F1
#
_cell.length_a   1.000
_cell.length_b   1.000
_cell.length_c   1.000
_cell.angle_alpha   90.00
_cell.angle_beta   90.00
_cell.angle_gamma   90.00
#
_symmetry.space_group_name_H-M   'P 1'
#
loop_
_entity.id
_entity.type
_entity.pdbx_description
1 polymer ?
#
loop_
_entity_poly.entity_id
_entity_poly.type
_entity_poly.pdbx_seq_one_letter_code
_entity_poly.pdbx_strand_id
1 'polypeptide(L)'
;MSMVPVQNAGNRLGSRISKVLNYSSGPTQKDVLDFTTQLAVMIRAGISLRAALEGISEQIPNPKFKKILLAIKSDIESGKQFSEAIVKYPKLFGPLYQNMVRASEMSGSFARMLDRIAAYIAQQLETKKMVIGASIYPGIIGGMAIGVTVFLLTFVLPKFAGVFAGKEEVLPWPTKFLMGLSDWMVSYWWTILV
;
A
#
# COMPACT_ATOMS: atom_id res chain seq x y z
N MET A 1 33.96 -24.12 -31.71
CA MET A 1 33.62 -22.70 -31.59
C MET A 1 32.13 -22.58 -31.29
N SER A 2 31.70 -22.85 -30.05
CA SER A 2 30.30 -22.71 -29.64
C SER A 2 30.12 -21.39 -28.88
N MET A 3 29.27 -20.53 -29.42
CA MET A 3 28.92 -19.25 -28.83
C MET A 3 28.09 -19.46 -27.56
N VAL A 4 28.53 -18.87 -26.45
CA VAL A 4 27.73 -18.70 -25.24
C VAL A 4 26.87 -17.44 -25.40
N PRO A 5 25.54 -17.48 -25.20
CA PRO A 5 24.72 -16.28 -25.41
C PRO A 5 24.85 -15.31 -24.24
N VAL A 6 25.34 -14.10 -24.53
CA VAL A 6 25.36 -12.92 -23.66
C VAL A 6 23.98 -12.25 -23.71
N GLN A 7 22.97 -12.85 -23.08
CA GLN A 7 21.62 -12.26 -23.01
C GLN A 7 21.02 -12.22 -21.59
N ASN A 8 21.81 -12.55 -20.56
CA ASN A 8 21.31 -12.81 -19.21
C ASN A 8 21.69 -11.76 -18.15
N ALA A 9 22.33 -10.64 -18.52
CA ALA A 9 22.81 -9.65 -17.55
C ALA A 9 21.70 -8.68 -17.08
N GLY A 10 20.83 -8.20 -17.98
CA GLY A 10 19.76 -7.24 -17.65
C GLY A 10 18.66 -7.81 -16.74
N ASN A 11 18.35 -9.10 -16.89
CA ASN A 11 17.27 -9.76 -16.13
C ASN A 11 17.68 -10.10 -14.67
N ARG A 12 18.99 -10.16 -14.39
CA ARG A 12 19.54 -10.47 -13.06
C ARG A 12 19.54 -9.27 -12.11
N LEU A 13 19.63 -8.05 -12.65
CA LEU A 13 19.61 -6.83 -11.85
C LEU A 13 18.18 -6.52 -11.36
N GLY A 14 17.19 -6.59 -12.27
CA GLY A 14 15.78 -6.39 -11.94
C GLY A 14 15.24 -7.41 -10.91
N SER A 15 15.64 -8.68 -11.03
CA SER A 15 15.23 -9.73 -10.07
C SER A 15 15.89 -9.62 -8.70
N ARG A 16 17.06 -8.96 -8.60
CA ARG A 16 17.70 -8.66 -7.31
C ARG A 16 17.05 -7.45 -6.64
N ILE A 17 16.75 -6.39 -7.39
CA ILE A 17 16.08 -5.20 -6.86
C ILE A 17 14.66 -5.54 -6.38
N SER A 18 13.91 -6.34 -7.15
CA SER A 18 12.57 -6.80 -6.73
C SER A 18 12.61 -7.71 -5.50
N LYS A 19 13.63 -8.57 -5.37
CA LYS A 19 13.85 -9.38 -4.15
C LYS A 19 14.18 -8.53 -2.92
N VAL A 20 14.99 -7.48 -3.07
CA VAL A 20 15.36 -6.59 -1.95
C VAL A 20 14.19 -5.69 -1.56
N LEU A 21 13.41 -5.19 -2.52
CA LEU A 21 12.17 -4.45 -2.25
C LEU A 21 11.10 -5.33 -1.58
N ASN A 22 10.92 -6.58 -2.02
CA ASN A 22 10.05 -7.55 -1.34
C ASN A 22 10.57 -7.98 0.04
N TYR A 23 11.87 -7.88 0.31
CA TYR A 23 12.43 -8.14 1.63
C TYR A 23 12.14 -6.98 2.61
N SER A 24 12.15 -5.73 2.12
CA SER A 24 11.88 -4.55 2.93
C SER A 24 10.39 -4.37 3.24
N SER A 25 9.52 -4.65 2.26
CA SER A 25 8.07 -4.52 2.39
C SER A 25 7.51 -5.58 3.34
N GLY A 26 6.83 -5.16 4.41
CA GLY A 26 6.12 -6.09 5.30
C GLY A 26 5.00 -6.87 4.56
N PRO A 27 4.41 -7.88 5.21
CA PRO A 27 3.25 -8.58 4.66
C PRO A 27 2.09 -7.61 4.39
N THR A 28 1.35 -7.87 3.32
CA THR A 28 0.24 -7.04 2.86
C THR A 28 -1.10 -7.68 3.18
N GLN A 29 -2.19 -6.89 3.10
CA GLN A 29 -3.56 -7.42 3.21
C GLN A 29 -3.90 -8.43 2.10
N LYS A 30 -3.22 -8.35 0.94
CA LYS A 30 -3.36 -9.35 -0.12
C LYS A 30 -2.77 -10.70 0.31
N ASP A 31 -1.62 -10.71 0.99
CA ASP A 31 -1.03 -11.94 1.51
C ASP A 31 -1.97 -12.62 2.53
N VAL A 32 -2.63 -11.81 3.39
CA VAL A 32 -3.63 -12.30 4.34
C VAL A 32 -4.86 -12.88 3.64
N LEU A 33 -5.35 -12.24 2.56
CA LEU A 33 -6.45 -12.75 1.75
C LEU A 33 -6.11 -14.10 1.11
N ASP A 34 -4.95 -14.18 0.45
CA ASP A 34 -4.52 -15.38 -0.26
C ASP A 34 -4.32 -16.54 0.75
N PHE A 35 -3.69 -16.26 1.90
CA PHE A 35 -3.57 -17.20 3.03
C PHE A 35 -4.94 -17.67 3.54
N THR A 36 -5.86 -16.75 3.82
CA THR A 36 -7.18 -17.08 4.41
C THR A 36 -8.02 -17.92 3.45
N THR A 37 -7.93 -17.63 2.15
CA THR A 37 -8.62 -18.38 1.10
C THR A 37 -8.09 -19.81 1.00
N GLN A 38 -6.76 -19.97 0.96
CA GLN A 38 -6.13 -21.30 0.94
C GLN A 38 -6.44 -22.09 2.21
N LEU A 39 -6.39 -21.42 3.36
CA LEU A 39 -6.74 -22.06 4.64
C LEU A 39 -8.18 -22.54 4.63
N ALA A 40 -9.14 -21.73 4.16
CA ALA A 40 -10.54 -22.14 4.04
C ALA A 40 -10.71 -23.40 3.18
N VAL A 41 -10.00 -23.48 2.04
CA VAL A 41 -10.00 -24.64 1.14
C VAL A 41 -9.45 -25.88 1.84
N MET A 42 -8.30 -25.76 2.51
CA MET A 42 -7.66 -26.90 3.18
C MET A 42 -8.49 -27.42 4.37
N ILE A 43 -9.03 -26.53 5.20
CA ILE A 43 -9.88 -26.92 6.32
C ILE A 43 -11.17 -27.58 5.82
N ARG A 44 -11.79 -27.04 4.76
CA ARG A 44 -12.97 -27.66 4.13
C ARG A 44 -12.67 -29.05 3.57
N ALA A 45 -11.45 -29.29 3.10
CA ALA A 45 -10.98 -30.61 2.67
C ALA A 45 -10.64 -31.56 3.85
N GLY A 46 -10.87 -31.13 5.10
CA GLY A 46 -10.59 -31.94 6.29
C GLY A 46 -9.11 -31.96 6.70
N ILE A 47 -8.26 -31.14 6.08
CA ILE A 47 -6.86 -31.05 6.46
C ILE A 47 -6.76 -30.36 7.82
N SER A 48 -5.96 -30.93 8.73
CA SER A 48 -5.74 -30.32 10.05
C SER A 48 -5.14 -28.91 9.93
N LEU A 49 -5.52 -28.01 10.84
CA LEU A 49 -5.03 -26.63 10.86
C LEU A 49 -3.50 -26.53 10.86
N ARG A 50 -2.83 -27.41 11.61
CA ARG A 50 -1.36 -27.49 11.66
C ARG A 50 -0.76 -27.83 10.29
N ALA A 51 -1.29 -28.85 9.62
CA ALA A 51 -0.80 -29.27 8.31
C ALA A 51 -1.11 -28.21 7.23
N ALA A 52 -2.25 -27.55 7.32
CA ALA A 52 -2.60 -26.46 6.43
C ALA A 52 -1.66 -25.26 6.58
N LEU A 53 -1.35 -24.86 7.82
CA LEU A 53 -0.39 -23.79 8.09
C LEU A 53 1.00 -24.10 7.55
N GLU A 54 1.47 -25.34 7.73
CA GLU A 54 2.76 -25.76 7.18
C GLU A 54 2.77 -25.65 5.65
N GLY A 55 1.83 -26.33 4.99
CA GLY A 55 1.77 -26.40 3.53
C GLY A 55 1.61 -25.02 2.88
N ILE A 56 0.82 -24.12 3.49
CA ILE A 56 0.69 -22.75 2.99
C ILE A 56 1.98 -21.97 3.23
N SER A 57 2.61 -22.08 4.40
CA SER A 57 3.83 -21.34 4.73
C SER A 57 5.01 -21.64 3.78
N GLU A 58 5.05 -22.84 3.21
CA GLU A 58 6.05 -23.24 2.21
C GLU A 58 5.86 -22.53 0.87
N GLN A 59 4.62 -22.19 0.52
CA GLN A 59 4.24 -21.60 -0.77
C GLN A 59 4.26 -20.06 -0.74
N ILE A 60 4.36 -19.44 0.44
CA ILE A 60 4.29 -17.98 0.56
C ILE A 60 5.58 -17.30 0.06
N PRO A 61 5.45 -16.33 -0.88
CA PRO A 61 6.61 -15.63 -1.42
C PRO A 61 7.24 -14.63 -0.44
N ASN A 62 6.44 -14.08 0.49
CA ASN A 62 6.93 -13.10 1.47
C ASN A 62 7.62 -13.80 2.66
N PRO A 63 8.94 -13.68 2.84
CA PRO A 63 9.66 -14.38 3.89
C PRO A 63 9.31 -13.90 5.30
N LYS A 64 8.89 -12.63 5.47
CA LYS A 64 8.42 -12.11 6.76
C LYS A 64 7.08 -12.74 7.12
N PHE A 65 6.18 -12.89 6.15
CA PHE A 65 4.89 -13.52 6.39
C PHE A 65 5.03 -15.01 6.68
N LYS A 66 5.93 -15.70 5.96
CA LYS A 66 6.30 -17.09 6.28
C LYS A 66 6.74 -17.26 7.74
N LYS A 67 7.63 -16.39 8.24
CA LYS A 67 8.05 -16.42 9.66
C LYS A 67 6.88 -16.24 10.63
N ILE A 68 5.95 -15.36 10.31
CA ILE A 68 4.74 -15.12 11.11
C ILE A 68 3.85 -16.37 11.13
N LEU A 69 3.60 -17.00 9.99
CA LEU A 69 2.80 -18.23 9.92
C LEU A 69 3.45 -19.40 10.66
N LEU A 70 4.78 -19.55 10.57
CA LEU A 70 5.52 -20.56 11.33
C LEU A 70 5.45 -20.32 12.85
N ALA A 71 5.48 -19.06 13.29
CA ALA A 71 5.29 -18.72 14.69
C ALA A 71 3.86 -19.05 15.17
N ILE A 72 2.85 -18.73 14.34
CA ILE A 72 1.45 -19.10 14.61
C ILE A 72 1.27 -20.61 14.67
N LYS A 73 1.88 -21.36 13.74
CA LYS A 73 1.91 -22.83 13.76
C LYS A 73 2.50 -23.35 15.06
N SER A 74 3.65 -22.81 15.49
CA SER A 74 4.31 -23.21 16.74
C SER A 74 3.43 -22.95 17.98
N ASP A 75 2.70 -21.83 18.02
CA ASP A 75 1.74 -21.56 19.09
C ASP A 75 0.62 -22.62 19.12
N ILE A 76 0.08 -23.02 17.96
CA ILE A 76 -0.95 -24.06 17.88
C ILE A 76 -0.40 -25.43 18.27
N GLU A 77 0.84 -25.74 17.89
CA GLU A 77 1.53 -26.97 18.31
C GLU A 77 1.75 -27.02 19.82
N SER A 78 1.95 -25.86 20.46
CA SER A 78 2.01 -25.73 21.91
C SER A 78 0.64 -25.81 22.61
N GLY A 79 -0.46 -25.97 21.86
CA GLY A 79 -1.82 -26.13 22.39
C GLY A 79 -2.63 -24.84 22.51
N LYS A 80 -2.11 -23.71 22.02
CA LYS A 80 -2.89 -22.45 22.01
C LYS A 80 -3.95 -22.47 20.92
N GLN A 81 -5.03 -21.72 21.15
CA GLN A 81 -6.04 -21.49 20.13
C GLN A 81 -5.46 -20.66 18.98
N PHE A 82 -5.96 -20.87 17.75
CA PHE A 82 -5.51 -20.09 16.61
C PHE A 82 -5.93 -18.62 16.74
N SER A 83 -7.11 -18.35 17.31
CA SER A 83 -7.54 -16.98 17.63
C SER A 83 -6.56 -16.26 18.55
N GLU A 84 -5.94 -16.96 19.52
CA GLU A 84 -4.92 -16.38 20.41
C GLU A 84 -3.58 -16.15 19.68
N ALA A 85 -3.19 -17.07 18.80
CA ALA A 85 -1.95 -16.96 18.04
C ALA A 85 -1.95 -15.75 17.09
N ILE A 86 -3.07 -15.50 16.39
CA ILE A 86 -3.18 -14.40 15.42
C ILE A 86 -3.29 -13.01 16.09
N VAL A 87 -3.76 -12.92 17.34
CA VAL A 87 -3.87 -11.66 18.11
C VAL A 87 -2.52 -10.97 18.26
N LYS A 88 -1.41 -11.72 18.24
CA LYS A 88 -0.05 -11.17 18.27
C LYS A 88 0.29 -10.29 17.05
N TYR A 89 -0.49 -10.37 15.97
CA TYR A 89 -0.24 -9.67 14.72
C TYR A 89 -1.43 -8.80 14.27
N PRO A 90 -1.83 -7.79 15.08
CA PRO A 90 -3.07 -7.01 14.86
C PRO A 90 -3.05 -6.14 13.59
N LYS A 91 -1.85 -5.82 13.06
CA LYS A 91 -1.69 -5.09 11.79
C LYS A 91 -2.10 -5.93 10.57
N LEU A 92 -2.04 -7.25 10.68
CA LEU A 92 -2.38 -8.19 9.61
C LEU A 92 -3.78 -8.75 9.84
N PHE A 93 -4.04 -9.24 11.05
CA PHE A 93 -5.33 -9.81 11.45
C PHE A 93 -6.07 -8.78 12.30
N GLY A 94 -6.93 -7.98 11.67
CA GLY A 94 -7.69 -6.94 12.38
C GLY A 94 -8.73 -7.50 13.38
N PRO A 95 -9.35 -6.63 14.19
CA PRO A 95 -10.28 -7.06 15.26
C PRO A 95 -11.43 -7.94 14.75
N LEU A 96 -12.00 -7.61 13.59
CA LEU A 96 -13.07 -8.40 12.99
C LEU A 96 -12.61 -9.81 12.61
N TYR A 97 -11.40 -9.94 12.04
CA TYR A 97 -10.80 -11.24 11.73
C TYR A 97 -10.67 -12.08 13.01
N GLN A 98 -10.05 -11.50 14.05
CA GLN A 98 -9.80 -12.18 15.32
C GLN A 98 -11.11 -12.65 15.97
N ASN A 99 -12.12 -11.77 16.03
CA ASN A 99 -13.41 -12.08 16.64
C ASN A 99 -14.17 -13.17 15.88
N MET A 100 -14.15 -13.13 14.54
CA MET A 100 -14.80 -14.14 13.71
C MET A 100 -14.12 -15.51 13.83
N VAL A 101 -12.79 -15.54 13.92
CA VAL A 101 -12.04 -16.77 14.18
C VAL A 101 -12.36 -17.32 15.57
N ARG A 102 -12.32 -16.48 16.61
CA ARG A 102 -12.65 -16.92 17.98
C ARG A 102 -14.06 -17.50 18.08
N ALA A 103 -15.04 -16.87 17.42
CA ALA A 103 -16.42 -17.38 17.38
C ALA A 103 -16.54 -18.70 16.59
N SER A 104 -15.68 -18.93 15.60
CA SER A 104 -15.71 -20.12 14.75
C SER A 104 -15.02 -21.33 15.37
N GLU A 105 -14.00 -21.11 16.21
CA GLU A 105 -13.33 -22.15 16.99
C GLU A 105 -14.29 -22.85 17.98
N MET A 106 -15.21 -22.10 18.58
CA MET A 106 -16.20 -22.64 19.52
C MET A 106 -17.37 -23.36 18.83
N SER A 107 -17.67 -23.01 17.58
CA SER A 107 -18.89 -23.44 16.87
C SER A 107 -18.66 -24.50 15.79
N GLY A 108 -17.42 -24.91 15.55
CA GLY A 108 -17.06 -25.94 14.56
C GLY A 108 -17.28 -25.53 13.09
N SER A 109 -17.66 -24.27 12.83
CA SER A 109 -17.93 -23.74 11.47
C SER A 109 -16.74 -22.95 10.91
N PHE A 110 -15.53 -23.44 11.19
CA PHE A 110 -14.27 -22.72 10.90
C PHE A 110 -14.08 -22.40 9.42
N ALA A 111 -14.29 -23.39 8.52
CA ALA A 111 -14.13 -23.20 7.08
C ALA A 111 -15.07 -22.12 6.50
N ARG A 112 -16.38 -22.18 6.85
CA ARG A 112 -17.37 -21.19 6.39
C ARG A 112 -17.04 -19.77 6.89
N MET A 113 -16.50 -19.66 8.10
CA MET A 113 -16.11 -18.37 8.65
C MET A 113 -14.86 -17.81 7.97
N LEU A 114 -13.89 -18.65 7.62
CA LEU A 114 -12.75 -18.23 6.81
C LEU A 114 -13.18 -17.74 5.41
N ASP A 115 -14.15 -18.37 4.75
CA ASP A 115 -14.67 -17.89 3.47
C ASP A 115 -15.29 -16.49 3.61
N ARG A 116 -16.06 -16.24 4.69
CA ARG A 116 -16.64 -14.91 4.97
C ARG A 116 -15.56 -13.86 5.23
N ILE A 117 -14.54 -14.22 6.00
CA ILE A 117 -13.39 -13.34 6.24
C ILE A 117 -12.67 -13.02 4.92
N ALA A 118 -12.42 -14.02 4.07
CA ALA A 118 -11.77 -13.83 2.78
C ALA A 118 -12.60 -12.91 1.87
N ALA A 119 -13.92 -13.15 1.77
CA ALA A 119 -14.82 -12.30 0.98
C ALA A 119 -14.81 -10.84 1.47
N TYR A 120 -14.80 -10.64 2.79
CA TYR A 120 -14.71 -9.30 3.38
C TYR A 120 -13.40 -8.59 3.04
N ILE A 121 -12.25 -9.26 3.19
CA ILE A 121 -10.94 -8.67 2.84
C ILE A 121 -10.88 -8.37 1.34
N ALA A 122 -11.39 -9.27 0.49
CA ALA A 122 -11.46 -9.05 -0.95
C ALA A 122 -12.25 -7.79 -1.30
N GLN A 123 -13.43 -7.61 -0.70
CA GLN A 123 -14.26 -6.41 -0.89
C GLN A 123 -13.56 -5.14 -0.40
N GLN A 124 -12.85 -5.18 0.73
CA GLN A 124 -12.06 -4.04 1.19
C GLN A 124 -10.94 -3.66 0.21
N LEU A 125 -10.22 -4.66 -0.31
CA LEU A 125 -9.16 -4.44 -1.29
C LEU A 125 -9.70 -3.89 -2.60
N GLU A 126 -10.85 -4.39 -3.06
CA GLU A 126 -11.53 -3.88 -4.25
C GLU A 126 -11.99 -2.43 -4.07
N THR A 127 -12.65 -2.14 -2.93
CA THR A 127 -13.07 -0.77 -2.59
C THR A 127 -11.89 0.19 -2.57
N LYS A 128 -10.78 -0.21 -1.92
CA LYS A 128 -9.55 0.59 -1.89
C LYS A 128 -8.99 0.82 -3.30
N LYS A 129 -8.97 -0.21 -4.15
CA LYS A 129 -8.53 -0.09 -5.55
C LYS A 129 -9.42 0.87 -6.34
N MET A 130 -10.73 0.81 -6.18
CA MET A 130 -11.66 1.73 -6.84
C MET A 130 -11.43 3.17 -6.41
N VAL A 131 -11.29 3.43 -5.10
CA VAL A 131 -11.02 4.78 -4.57
C VAL A 131 -9.68 5.32 -5.10
N ILE A 132 -8.63 4.51 -5.05
CA ILE A 132 -7.32 4.91 -5.58
C ILE A 132 -7.43 5.18 -7.09
N GLY A 133 -8.04 4.27 -7.84
CA GLY A 133 -8.23 4.39 -9.29
C GLY A 133 -8.97 5.66 -9.68
N ALA A 134 -10.08 5.97 -9.01
CA ALA A 134 -10.86 7.18 -9.24
C ALA A 134 -10.10 8.47 -8.88
N SER A 135 -9.15 8.41 -7.95
CA SER A 135 -8.37 9.56 -7.51
C SER A 135 -7.17 9.88 -8.40
N ILE A 136 -6.76 8.96 -9.28
CA ILE A 136 -5.59 9.16 -10.16
C ILE A 136 -5.80 10.34 -11.11
N TYR A 137 -6.95 10.40 -11.80
CA TYR A 137 -7.21 11.46 -12.79
C TYR A 137 -7.29 12.87 -12.15
N PRO A 138 -8.06 13.09 -11.06
CA PRO A 138 -8.02 14.33 -10.31
C PRO A 138 -6.63 14.67 -9.77
N GLY A 139 -5.87 13.67 -9.31
CA GLY A 139 -4.51 13.87 -8.80
C GLY A 139 -3.56 14.39 -9.88
N ILE A 140 -3.60 13.82 -11.09
CA ILE A 140 -2.74 14.23 -12.21
C ILE A 140 -3.10 15.65 -12.67
N ILE A 141 -4.39 15.93 -12.91
CA ILE A 141 -4.82 17.25 -13.39
C ILE A 141 -4.63 18.31 -12.32
N GLY A 142 -4.97 18.02 -11.06
CA GLY A 142 -4.74 18.92 -9.94
C GLY A 142 -3.26 19.24 -9.77
N GLY A 143 -2.39 18.23 -9.83
CA GLY A 143 -0.95 18.41 -9.80
C GLY A 143 -0.42 19.28 -10.95
N MET A 144 -0.90 19.05 -12.18
CA MET A 144 -0.53 19.86 -13.34
C MET A 144 -1.01 21.31 -13.21
N ALA A 145 -2.25 21.52 -12.78
CA ALA A 145 -2.82 22.85 -12.59
C ALA A 145 -2.06 23.64 -11.51
N ILE A 146 -1.73 22.99 -10.39
CA ILE A 146 -0.90 23.58 -9.33
C ILE A 146 0.48 23.92 -9.89
N GLY A 147 1.13 22.98 -10.60
CA GLY A 147 2.44 23.18 -11.20
C GLY A 147 2.49 24.36 -12.18
N VAL A 148 1.51 24.46 -13.08
CA VAL A 148 1.39 25.58 -14.04
C VAL A 148 1.15 26.90 -13.31
N THR A 149 0.27 26.92 -12.30
CA THR A 149 -0.02 28.13 -11.52
C THR A 149 1.25 28.61 -10.80
N VAL A 150 1.98 27.69 -10.15
CA VAL A 150 3.26 28.00 -9.50
C VAL A 150 4.27 28.57 -10.50
N PHE A 151 4.40 27.94 -11.66
CA PHE A 151 5.29 28.42 -12.72
C PHE A 151 4.93 29.83 -13.19
N LEU A 152 3.65 30.13 -13.41
CA LEU A 152 3.18 31.45 -13.81
C LEU A 152 3.47 32.50 -12.74
N LEU A 153 3.18 32.21 -11.47
CA LEU A 153 3.40 33.15 -10.37
C LEU A 153 4.90 33.39 -10.11
N THR A 154 5.76 32.38 -10.24
CA THR A 154 7.19 32.55 -9.94
C THR A 154 8.00 33.15 -11.11
N PHE A 155 7.67 32.83 -12.36
CA PHE A 155 8.48 33.25 -13.52
C PHE A 155 7.82 34.29 -14.42
N VAL A 156 6.50 34.25 -14.57
CA VAL A 156 5.77 35.07 -15.54
C VAL A 156 5.27 36.35 -14.89
N LEU A 157 4.61 36.26 -13.73
CA LEU A 157 4.02 37.41 -13.06
C LEU A 157 5.03 38.50 -12.65
N PRO A 158 6.25 38.19 -12.15
CA PRO A 158 7.23 39.22 -11.80
C PRO A 158 7.67 40.05 -13.00
N LYS A 159 7.73 39.45 -14.20
CA LYS A 159 8.05 40.17 -15.43
C LYS A 159 6.96 41.18 -15.79
N PHE A 160 5.70 40.85 -15.54
CA PHE A 160 4.58 41.77 -15.72
C PHE A 160 4.55 42.85 -14.64
N ALA A 161 4.87 42.53 -13.38
CA ALA A 161 4.94 43.51 -12.31
C ALA A 161 5.89 44.68 -12.66
N GLY A 162 7.04 44.39 -13.28
CA GLY A 162 7.96 45.41 -13.78
C GLY A 162 7.37 46.38 -14.83
N VAL A 163 6.35 45.96 -15.59
CA VAL A 163 5.65 46.82 -16.57
C VAL A 163 4.66 47.78 -15.88
N PHE A 164 4.15 47.41 -14.70
CA PHE A 164 3.20 48.21 -13.92
C PHE A 164 3.87 49.07 -12.84
N ALA A 165 5.20 49.01 -12.72
CA ALA A 165 5.98 49.80 -11.79
C ALA A 165 5.67 51.31 -11.95
N GLY A 166 5.31 51.97 -10.85
CA GLY A 166 4.93 53.40 -10.84
C GLY A 166 3.46 53.71 -11.15
N LYS A 167 2.61 52.70 -11.41
CA LYS A 167 1.13 52.84 -11.51
C LYS A 167 0.40 52.04 -10.43
N GLU A 168 1.06 51.82 -9.30
CA GLU A 168 0.61 50.91 -8.24
C GLU A 168 -0.69 51.38 -7.56
N GLU A 169 -0.96 52.69 -7.50
CA GLU A 169 -2.18 53.22 -6.89
C GLU A 169 -3.45 52.90 -7.69
N VAL A 170 -3.37 52.80 -9.02
CA VAL A 170 -4.54 52.58 -9.89
C VAL A 170 -4.89 51.10 -10.11
N LEU A 171 -4.12 50.17 -9.54
CA LEU A 171 -4.35 48.74 -9.75
C LEU A 171 -5.54 48.22 -8.91
N PRO A 172 -6.49 47.50 -9.54
CA PRO A 172 -7.58 46.83 -8.85
C PRO A 172 -7.07 45.84 -7.80
N TRP A 173 -7.84 45.67 -6.73
CA TRP A 173 -7.48 44.82 -5.60
C TRP A 173 -7.03 43.38 -5.98
N PRO A 174 -7.68 42.67 -6.92
CA PRO A 174 -7.25 41.32 -7.31
C PRO A 174 -5.82 41.25 -7.85
N THR A 175 -5.35 42.28 -8.57
CA THR A 175 -4.00 42.33 -9.14
C THR A 175 -2.96 42.58 -8.03
N LYS A 176 -3.28 43.41 -7.03
CA LYS A 176 -2.43 43.64 -5.85
C LYS A 176 -2.25 42.38 -5.02
N PHE A 177 -3.32 41.60 -4.83
CA PHE A 177 -3.26 40.31 -4.15
C PHE A 177 -2.36 39.31 -4.88
N LEU A 178 -2.49 39.20 -6.21
CA LEU A 178 -1.66 38.30 -7.03
C LEU A 178 -0.17 38.69 -7.01
N MET A 179 0.15 39.99 -7.07
CA MET A 179 1.53 40.47 -6.96
C MET A 179 2.11 40.15 -5.58
N GLY A 180 1.37 40.38 -4.48
CA GLY A 180 1.82 40.01 -3.14
C GLY A 180 2.05 38.51 -2.96
N LEU A 181 1.20 37.65 -3.55
CA LEU A 181 1.39 36.20 -3.58
C LEU A 181 2.63 35.79 -4.36
N SER A 182 2.87 36.41 -5.52
CA SER A 182 4.05 36.19 -6.34
C SER A 182 5.33 36.59 -5.59
N ASP A 183 5.36 37.76 -4.97
CA ASP A 183 6.52 38.24 -4.21
C ASP A 183 6.84 37.29 -3.03
N TRP A 184 5.81 36.79 -2.35
CA TRP A 184 5.96 35.77 -1.32
C TRP A 184 6.52 34.45 -1.90
N MET A 185 5.97 33.96 -3.00
CA MET A 185 6.45 32.72 -3.64
C MET A 185 7.88 32.82 -4.17
N VAL A 186 8.24 33.95 -4.78
CA VAL A 186 9.59 34.21 -5.29
C VAL A 186 10.58 34.44 -4.15
N SER A 187 10.19 35.09 -3.05
CA SER A 187 11.09 35.31 -1.91
C SER A 187 11.43 34.01 -1.17
N TYR A 188 10.49 33.06 -1.08
CA TYR A 188 10.66 31.80 -0.36
C TYR A 188 11.08 30.61 -1.23
N TRP A 189 11.38 30.80 -2.52
CA TRP A 189 11.73 29.70 -3.44
C TRP A 189 12.92 28.84 -2.98
N TRP A 190 13.90 29.43 -2.28
CA TRP A 190 15.05 28.72 -1.71
C TRP A 190 14.68 27.71 -0.61
N THR A 191 13.59 27.92 0.12
CA THR A 191 13.12 27.00 1.16
C THR A 191 12.25 25.86 0.63
N ILE A 192 11.78 25.95 -0.62
CA ILE A 192 10.97 24.93 -1.29
C ILE A 192 11.84 23.95 -2.12
N LEU A 193 13.04 24.38 -2.52
CA LEU A 193 14.01 23.59 -3.31
C LEU A 193 15.15 22.95 -2.49
N VAL A 194 15.21 23.19 -1.18
CA VAL A 194 16.14 22.56 -0.22
C VAL A 194 15.44 21.50 0.61
#